data_AF-A0A8H3I0C4-F1
#
_entry.id   AF-A0A8H3I0C4-F1
#
_cell.length_a   1.000
_cell.length_b   1.000
_cell.length_c   1.000
_cell.angle_alpha   90.00
_cell.angle_beta   90.00
_cell.angle_gamma   90.00
#
_symmetry.space_group_name_H-M   'P 1'
#
loop_
_entity.id
_entity.type
_entity.pdbx_description
1 polymer ?
#
loop_
_entity_poly.entity_id
_entity_poly.type
_entity_poly.pdbx_seq_one_letter_code
_entity_poly.pdbx_strand_id
1 'polypeptide(L)'
;MPRANRPGPKGTSCLTCKQRHKKCDRRLPICERCEGGGFDCLGYGHILDTGSRNNSLLTQPTLIMPRPPRDGGSGDFSDGPLPQDSLLEVTENTSTRNNVHNAPTNMAPHADSEPPTNRSLLVALTDSPILIFQKLAGRFIQVPHHSFDPLKLFLTSPFFDDYLLTQYMKLAQQWYFKPANMHNHLLEQPIVSRLSSFTSVSRWVSLISMGMCEAFIRGDTSQNELHNLWMQHIGNSLKRELSYDPTSHEAQNRRRDLIHVSILRTLIIPNSDLYQVLQSVAPAFLQLAFSEPALWAGGSSFAYVPLMNVLNLGSHELAYFALVDCSCAMALGLPQLIEYDTTILYWLISMLVVISHRPRATGEVLSDGCWIGGPDLENIRLQNHGWR
;
A
#
# COMPACT_ATOMS: atom_id res chain seq x y z
N MET A 1 58.04 6.33 -11.17
CA MET A 1 56.72 6.28 -10.47
C MET A 1 55.79 7.29 -11.13
N PRO A 2 54.59 6.89 -11.60
CA PRO A 2 53.63 7.81 -12.20
C PRO A 2 53.05 8.72 -11.13
N ARG A 3 53.09 10.05 -11.34
CA ARG A 3 52.47 11.03 -10.45
C ARG A 3 50.95 10.98 -10.66
N ALA A 4 50.22 10.52 -9.65
CA ALA A 4 48.76 10.60 -9.66
C ALA A 4 48.32 12.07 -9.64
N ASN A 5 47.67 12.51 -10.71
CA ASN A 5 47.07 13.84 -10.79
C ASN A 5 45.95 13.94 -9.76
N ARG A 6 46.07 14.90 -8.84
CA ARG A 6 45.02 15.19 -7.87
C ARG A 6 43.77 15.64 -8.63
N PRO A 7 42.58 15.07 -8.34
CA PRO A 7 41.35 15.51 -8.97
C PRO A 7 41.11 17.00 -8.66
N GLY A 8 40.84 17.78 -9.70
CA GLY A 8 40.55 19.20 -9.58
C GLY A 8 39.30 19.48 -8.73
N PRO A 9 39.12 20.72 -8.23
CA PRO A 9 37.98 21.10 -7.41
C PRO A 9 36.65 20.84 -8.14
N LYS A 10 35.67 20.25 -7.42
CA LYS A 10 34.35 19.92 -7.99
C LYS A 10 33.66 21.18 -8.49
N GLY A 11 33.23 21.16 -9.75
CA GLY A 11 32.58 22.29 -10.42
C GLY A 11 31.23 22.63 -9.77
N THR A 12 31.03 23.91 -9.46
CA THR A 12 29.87 24.41 -8.70
C THR A 12 28.88 25.23 -9.54
N SER A 13 29.09 25.26 -10.85
CA SER A 13 28.34 26.05 -11.83
C SER A 13 27.11 25.31 -12.37
N CYS A 14 26.08 26.04 -12.84
CA CYS A 14 24.99 25.42 -13.62
C CYS A 14 25.52 24.75 -14.89
N LEU A 15 24.77 23.80 -15.46
CA LEU A 15 25.17 23.06 -16.67
C LEU A 15 25.48 23.99 -17.85
N THR A 16 24.64 25.01 -18.06
CA THR A 16 24.82 25.97 -19.15
C THR A 16 26.11 26.78 -19.00
N CYS A 17 26.40 27.33 -17.81
CA CYS A 17 27.64 28.06 -17.57
C CYS A 17 28.87 27.15 -17.67
N LYS A 18 28.75 25.88 -17.24
CA LYS A 18 29.81 24.88 -17.35
C LYS A 18 30.15 24.58 -18.81
N GLN A 19 29.13 24.32 -19.65
CA GLN A 19 29.30 24.07 -21.08
C GLN A 19 29.91 25.27 -21.80
N ARG A 20 29.56 26.49 -21.38
CA ARG A 20 30.07 27.74 -21.96
C ARG A 20 31.44 28.17 -21.40
N HIS A 21 32.01 27.40 -20.46
CA HIS A 21 33.22 27.75 -19.72
C HIS A 21 33.17 29.17 -19.10
N LYS A 22 32.02 29.55 -18.54
CA LYS A 22 31.81 30.82 -17.84
C LYS A 22 31.62 30.61 -16.34
N LYS A 23 32.07 31.57 -15.54
CA LYS A 23 31.80 31.60 -14.09
C LYS A 23 30.29 31.74 -13.85
N CYS A 24 29.74 30.93 -12.96
CA CYS A 24 28.32 30.95 -12.57
C CYS A 24 28.17 31.70 -11.25
N ASP A 25 27.14 32.53 -11.13
CA ASP A 25 26.78 33.28 -9.92
C ASP A 25 26.06 32.42 -8.87
N ARG A 26 25.58 31.22 -9.25
CA ARG A 26 24.97 30.21 -8.36
C ARG A 26 23.58 30.59 -7.85
N ARG A 27 22.94 31.63 -8.41
CA ARG A 27 21.54 31.95 -8.12
C ARG A 27 20.62 30.83 -8.60
N LEU A 28 19.61 30.51 -7.79
CA LEU A 28 18.55 29.52 -8.05
C LEU A 28 17.22 30.26 -8.24
N PRO A 29 16.31 29.76 -9.11
CA PRO A 29 16.45 28.58 -9.96
C PRO A 29 17.32 28.82 -11.21
N ILE A 30 17.44 30.07 -11.65
CA ILE A 30 18.18 30.50 -12.85
C ILE A 30 19.31 31.44 -12.42
N CYS A 31 20.52 31.18 -12.93
CA CYS A 31 21.68 32.05 -12.65
C CYS A 31 21.55 33.37 -13.43
N GLU A 32 21.93 34.49 -12.80
CA GLU A 32 21.82 35.84 -13.35
C GLU A 32 22.55 35.97 -14.69
N ARG A 33 23.64 35.24 -14.89
CA ARG A 33 24.39 35.24 -16.15
C ARG A 33 23.66 34.55 -17.30
N CYS A 34 22.85 33.52 -17.03
CA CYS A 34 22.01 32.90 -18.04
C CYS A 34 20.83 33.81 -18.37
N GLU A 35 20.21 34.40 -17.35
CA GLU A 35 19.10 35.35 -17.51
C GLU A 35 19.53 36.59 -18.32
N GLY A 36 20.56 37.31 -17.87
CA GLY A 36 21.07 38.49 -18.59
C GLY A 36 21.69 38.18 -19.96
N GLY A 37 22.05 36.92 -20.20
CA GLY A 37 22.55 36.47 -21.50
C GLY A 37 21.48 35.94 -22.45
N GLY A 38 20.23 35.76 -22.00
CA GLY A 38 19.17 35.13 -22.78
C GLY A 38 19.41 33.64 -23.07
N PHE A 39 20.10 32.92 -22.17
CA PHE A 39 20.35 31.48 -22.31
C PHE A 39 19.43 30.68 -21.40
N ASP A 40 18.95 29.54 -21.87
CA ASP A 40 18.22 28.59 -21.02
C ASP A 40 19.17 27.98 -19.98
N CYS A 41 18.76 28.05 -18.71
CA CYS A 41 19.56 27.59 -17.59
C CYS A 41 19.16 26.16 -17.22
N LEU A 42 19.94 25.19 -17.68
CA LEU A 42 19.76 23.76 -17.43
C LEU A 42 19.95 23.33 -15.96
N GLY A 43 20.01 24.30 -15.04
CA GLY A 43 20.06 24.07 -13.60
C GLY A 43 21.35 23.43 -13.08
N TYR A 44 21.26 22.91 -11.85
CA TYR A 44 22.38 22.44 -11.04
C TYR A 44 22.30 20.94 -10.70
N GLY A 45 21.43 20.18 -11.38
CA GLY A 45 21.16 18.77 -11.05
C GLY A 45 22.40 17.88 -10.97
N HIS A 46 23.39 18.11 -11.85
CA HIS A 46 24.64 17.34 -11.89
C HIS A 46 25.56 17.50 -10.66
N ILE A 47 25.35 18.54 -9.83
CA ILE A 47 26.14 18.77 -8.62
C ILE A 47 25.65 17.84 -7.48
N LEU A 48 24.37 17.49 -7.48
CA LEU A 48 23.78 16.65 -6.45
C LEU A 48 24.25 15.19 -6.57
N ASP A 49 24.49 14.70 -7.79
CA ASP A 49 24.87 13.30 -8.03
C ASP A 49 26.34 12.96 -7.73
N THR A 50 27.23 13.95 -7.65
CA THR A 50 28.67 13.69 -7.44
C THR A 50 29.13 13.82 -5.99
N GLY A 51 28.19 14.06 -5.07
CA GLY A 51 28.44 14.23 -3.64
C GLY A 51 28.53 12.93 -2.83
N SER A 52 27.82 11.87 -3.22
CA SER A 52 27.67 10.68 -2.37
C SER A 52 28.50 9.50 -2.88
N ARG A 53 29.83 9.57 -2.74
CA ARG A 53 30.62 8.35 -2.92
C ARG A 53 31.83 8.14 -2.03
N ASN A 54 32.24 9.05 -1.14
CA ASN A 54 33.30 8.73 -0.18
C ASN A 54 33.17 9.55 1.11
N ASN A 55 33.22 8.85 2.24
CA ASN A 55 33.25 9.28 3.64
C ASN A 55 31.92 9.52 4.35
N SER A 56 31.16 8.44 4.55
CA SER A 56 30.54 8.17 5.86
C SER A 56 30.63 6.67 6.11
N LEU A 57 31.60 6.26 6.93
CA LEU A 57 31.65 4.96 7.60
C LEU A 57 30.61 4.92 8.74
N LEU A 58 29.37 5.25 8.39
CA LEU A 58 28.17 4.83 9.10
C LEU A 58 27.24 4.29 8.02
N THR A 59 26.93 3.02 8.19
CA THR A 59 26.31 2.08 7.27
C THR A 59 24.92 2.56 6.82
N GLN A 60 24.81 3.43 5.82
CA GLN A 60 23.52 3.66 5.16
C GLN A 60 23.38 2.68 3.99
N PRO A 61 22.37 1.81 3.98
CA PRO A 61 22.20 0.80 2.93
C PRO A 61 21.98 1.47 1.58
N THR A 62 22.84 1.16 0.60
CA THR A 62 22.57 1.52 -0.79
C THR A 62 21.42 0.65 -1.29
N LEU A 63 20.21 1.21 -1.33
CA LEU A 63 19.02 0.48 -1.74
C LEU A 63 18.90 0.45 -3.25
N ILE A 64 19.13 -0.74 -3.82
CA ILE A 64 18.79 -1.02 -5.21
C ILE A 64 17.28 -1.26 -5.28
N MET A 65 16.57 -0.29 -5.86
CA MET A 65 15.15 -0.43 -6.22
C MET A 65 15.04 -1.13 -7.58
N PRO A 66 14.06 -2.02 -7.80
CA PRO A 66 13.83 -2.60 -9.12
C PRO A 66 13.41 -1.50 -10.08
N ARG A 67 13.80 -1.69 -11.33
CA ARG A 67 13.37 -0.86 -12.44
C ARG A 67 11.88 -1.16 -12.70
N PRO A 68 11.01 -0.14 -12.89
CA PRO A 68 9.62 -0.40 -13.27
C PRO A 68 9.56 -1.29 -14.53
N PRO A 69 8.61 -2.24 -14.59
CA PRO A 69 8.48 -3.13 -15.74
C PRO A 69 8.29 -2.29 -16.99
N ARG A 70 9.18 -2.46 -17.97
CA ARG A 70 8.95 -1.94 -19.32
C ARG A 70 7.99 -2.92 -19.98
N ASP A 71 6.76 -2.50 -20.24
CA ASP A 71 5.87 -3.27 -21.10
C ASP A 71 6.54 -3.38 -22.47
N GLY A 72 6.84 -4.63 -22.84
CA GLY A 72 7.40 -4.96 -24.14
C GLY A 72 6.39 -4.57 -25.20
N GLY A 73 6.83 -3.78 -26.18
CA GLY A 73 6.00 -3.28 -27.27
C GLY A 73 5.23 -4.38 -27.99
N SER A 74 4.03 -4.01 -28.39
CA SER A 74 3.14 -4.67 -29.36
C SER A 74 3.89 -5.50 -30.40
N GLY A 75 3.96 -6.81 -30.16
CA GLY A 75 4.28 -7.82 -31.16
C GLY A 75 2.98 -8.30 -31.79
N ASP A 76 2.82 -7.96 -33.06
CA ASP A 76 1.76 -8.42 -33.97
C ASP A 76 1.76 -9.96 -34.02
N PHE A 77 0.70 -10.60 -33.51
CA PHE A 77 0.51 -12.05 -33.60
C PHE A 77 -0.72 -12.33 -34.46
N SER A 78 -0.46 -12.83 -35.67
CA SER A 78 -1.45 -13.35 -36.60
C SER A 78 -2.21 -14.55 -36.03
N ASP A 79 -3.51 -14.54 -36.26
CA ASP A 79 -4.47 -15.61 -35.96
C ASP A 79 -4.07 -16.97 -36.54
N GLY A 80 -4.16 -18.01 -35.70
CA GLY A 80 -4.17 -19.41 -36.09
C GLY A 80 -5.16 -20.18 -35.20
N PRO A 81 -5.99 -21.09 -35.76
CA PRO A 81 -7.18 -21.59 -35.09
C PRO A 81 -6.89 -22.72 -34.09
N LEU A 82 -7.58 -22.66 -32.94
CA LEU A 82 -7.60 -23.67 -31.89
C LEU A 82 -8.54 -24.84 -32.24
N PRO A 83 -8.16 -26.10 -31.94
CA PRO A 83 -9.11 -27.21 -31.85
C PRO A 83 -9.72 -27.33 -30.45
N GLN A 84 -11.03 -27.61 -30.45
CA GLN A 84 -11.83 -28.02 -29.30
C GLN A 84 -11.49 -29.45 -28.86
N ASP A 85 -11.42 -29.66 -27.55
CA ASP A 85 -11.83 -30.86 -26.78
C ASP A 85 -11.16 -30.79 -25.39
N SER A 86 -11.70 -31.26 -24.28
CA SER A 86 -12.92 -31.99 -23.98
C SER A 86 -13.15 -31.88 -22.46
N LEU A 87 -14.42 -31.88 -22.09
CA LEU A 87 -14.97 -31.85 -20.73
C LEU A 87 -14.74 -33.22 -20.06
N LEU A 88 -14.15 -33.26 -18.86
CA LEU A 88 -14.21 -34.47 -18.01
C LEU A 88 -14.54 -34.11 -16.56
N GLU A 89 -15.63 -34.73 -16.11
CA GLU A 89 -16.15 -34.79 -14.75
C GLU A 89 -15.10 -35.34 -13.78
N VAL A 90 -14.92 -34.65 -12.66
CA VAL A 90 -14.25 -35.20 -11.47
C VAL A 90 -15.33 -35.78 -10.57
N THR A 91 -15.37 -37.10 -10.46
CA THR A 91 -16.11 -37.81 -9.41
C THR A 91 -15.20 -38.02 -8.21
N GLU A 92 -15.73 -37.65 -7.04
CA GLU A 92 -15.19 -37.99 -5.72
C GLU A 92 -15.18 -39.51 -5.55
N ASN A 93 -14.08 -40.08 -5.03
CA ASN A 93 -14.12 -41.37 -4.36
C ASN A 93 -13.04 -41.54 -3.30
N THR A 94 -13.49 -41.41 -2.05
CA THR A 94 -13.34 -42.31 -0.91
C THR A 94 -12.05 -43.15 -0.78
N SER A 95 -11.28 -42.76 0.23
CA SER A 95 -10.27 -43.52 0.97
C SER A 95 -10.65 -44.99 1.23
N THR A 96 -9.81 -45.93 0.77
CA THR A 96 -9.73 -47.27 1.37
C THR A 96 -8.26 -47.67 1.60
N ARG A 97 -7.97 -47.91 2.87
CA ARG A 97 -6.74 -48.44 3.47
C ARG A 97 -6.64 -49.94 3.18
N ASN A 98 -5.47 -50.46 2.79
CA ASN A 98 -4.93 -51.77 3.19
C ASN A 98 -3.49 -52.04 2.67
N ASN A 99 -2.54 -52.00 3.61
CA ASN A 99 -1.48 -52.96 3.94
C ASN A 99 -0.86 -53.96 2.91
N VAL A 100 0.49 -53.99 2.94
CA VAL A 100 1.41 -55.16 3.13
C VAL A 100 2.28 -55.68 1.94
N HIS A 101 3.60 -55.48 2.12
CA HIS A 101 4.79 -56.34 1.83
C HIS A 101 5.62 -56.28 0.51
N ASN A 102 6.87 -55.84 0.72
CA ASN A 102 8.18 -56.42 0.35
C ASN A 102 8.65 -56.52 -1.13
N ALA A 103 9.75 -55.82 -1.45
CA ALA A 103 11.07 -56.41 -1.78
C ALA A 103 12.11 -55.31 -2.16
N PRO A 104 13.40 -55.47 -1.84
CA PRO A 104 14.45 -54.52 -2.21
C PRO A 104 15.11 -54.94 -3.53
N THR A 105 15.20 -54.03 -4.51
CA THR A 105 16.08 -54.21 -5.67
C THR A 105 17.11 -53.10 -5.68
N ASN A 106 18.34 -53.49 -5.36
CA ASN A 106 19.55 -52.69 -5.54
C ASN A 106 19.80 -52.49 -7.04
N MET A 107 19.74 -51.24 -7.51
CA MET A 107 20.50 -50.83 -8.69
C MET A 107 21.18 -49.48 -8.41
N ALA A 108 22.47 -49.44 -8.74
CA ALA A 108 23.37 -48.31 -8.54
C ALA A 108 22.92 -47.07 -9.35
N PRO A 109 23.14 -45.84 -8.83
CA PRO A 109 22.70 -44.64 -9.51
C PRO A 109 23.66 -44.28 -10.65
N HIS A 110 23.10 -44.18 -11.85
CA HIS A 110 23.69 -43.48 -12.98
C HIS A 110 23.75 -41.98 -12.63
N ALA A 111 24.94 -41.38 -12.74
CA ALA A 111 25.18 -39.98 -12.46
C ALA A 111 24.67 -39.11 -13.63
N ASP A 112 23.36 -38.90 -13.69
CA ASP A 112 22.78 -37.84 -14.50
C ASP A 112 22.92 -36.51 -13.74
N SER A 113 23.68 -35.60 -14.31
CA SER A 113 23.81 -34.22 -13.87
C SER A 113 22.44 -33.54 -13.96
N GLU A 114 21.70 -33.52 -12.84
CA GLU A 114 20.52 -32.67 -12.71
C GLU A 114 20.90 -31.22 -13.07
N PRO A 115 20.17 -30.56 -13.98
CA PRO A 115 20.34 -29.12 -14.18
C PRO A 115 20.11 -28.44 -12.83
N PRO A 116 20.87 -27.38 -12.47
CA PRO A 116 20.81 -26.76 -11.15
C PRO A 116 19.35 -26.39 -10.82
N THR A 117 18.72 -27.24 -10.04
CA THR A 117 17.31 -27.16 -9.70
C THR A 117 17.13 -25.85 -8.94
N ASN A 118 16.19 -25.02 -9.38
CA ASN A 118 15.86 -23.67 -8.88
C ASN A 118 15.50 -23.59 -7.36
N ARG A 119 15.79 -24.64 -6.59
CA ARG A 119 15.58 -24.79 -5.15
C ARG A 119 16.30 -23.74 -4.30
N SER A 120 17.36 -23.10 -4.78
CA SER A 120 18.04 -22.02 -4.05
C SER A 120 17.24 -20.71 -3.94
N LEU A 121 16.10 -20.62 -4.63
CA LEU A 121 15.18 -19.48 -4.57
C LEU A 121 13.92 -19.76 -3.74
N LEU A 122 13.83 -20.93 -3.11
CA LEU A 122 12.82 -21.24 -2.11
C LEU A 122 13.11 -20.41 -0.86
N VAL A 123 12.71 -19.14 -0.91
CA VAL A 123 12.67 -18.25 0.25
C VAL A 123 11.86 -18.99 1.31
N ALA A 124 12.45 -19.16 2.50
CA ALA A 124 11.77 -19.83 3.58
C ALA A 124 10.50 -19.02 3.90
N LEU A 125 9.32 -19.60 3.65
CA LEU A 125 8.00 -19.00 3.91
C LEU A 125 7.82 -18.53 5.37
N THR A 126 8.74 -18.90 6.24
CA THR A 126 8.84 -18.50 7.64
C THR A 126 9.45 -17.11 7.86
N ASP A 127 10.21 -16.57 6.89
CA ASP A 127 10.90 -15.30 7.05
C ASP A 127 9.91 -14.12 7.18
N SER A 128 10.30 -13.12 7.99
CA SER A 128 9.61 -11.83 8.06
C SER A 128 9.65 -11.12 6.69
N PRO A 129 8.59 -10.40 6.28
CA PRO A 129 8.59 -9.56 5.08
C PRO A 129 9.83 -8.68 4.92
N ILE A 130 10.29 -8.06 6.02
CA ILE A 130 11.48 -7.20 6.01
C ILE A 130 12.74 -8.01 5.69
N LEU A 131 12.89 -9.18 6.29
CA LEU A 131 14.03 -10.07 5.99
C LEU A 131 14.00 -10.56 4.55
N ILE A 132 12.82 -10.84 4.00
CA ILE A 132 12.66 -11.22 2.59
C ILE A 132 13.09 -10.07 1.69
N PHE A 133 12.66 -8.85 1.97
CA PHE A 133 13.14 -7.68 1.24
C PHE A 133 14.65 -7.50 1.32
N GLN A 134 15.24 -7.59 2.50
CA GLN A 134 16.68 -7.46 2.67
C GLN A 134 17.44 -8.54 1.90
N LYS A 135 16.95 -9.78 1.91
CA LYS A 135 17.53 -10.89 1.13
C LYS A 135 17.39 -10.64 -0.38
N LEU A 136 16.24 -10.18 -0.85
CA LEU A 136 15.99 -9.88 -2.26
C LEU A 136 16.84 -8.69 -2.74
N ALA A 137 16.89 -7.61 -1.96
CA ALA A 137 17.74 -6.45 -2.22
C ALA A 137 19.23 -6.83 -2.23
N GLY A 138 19.68 -7.66 -1.28
CA GLY A 138 21.05 -8.18 -1.24
C GLY A 138 21.41 -8.98 -2.50
N ARG A 139 20.50 -9.82 -3.00
CA ARG A 139 20.70 -10.55 -4.27
C ARG A 139 20.74 -9.63 -5.47
N PHE A 140 19.95 -8.56 -5.47
CA PHE A 140 19.96 -7.54 -6.53
C PHE A 140 21.33 -6.85 -6.68
N ILE A 141 22.03 -6.61 -5.58
CA ILE A 141 23.38 -6.00 -5.60
C ILE A 141 24.41 -6.97 -6.18
N GLN A 142 24.21 -8.27 -5.98
CA GLN A 142 25.19 -9.30 -6.35
C GLN A 142 25.12 -9.73 -7.81
N VAL A 143 23.98 -9.56 -8.49
CA VAL A 143 23.79 -10.02 -9.87
C VAL A 143 24.09 -8.88 -10.85
N PRO A 144 25.19 -8.95 -11.64
CA PRO A 144 25.50 -7.93 -12.62
C PRO A 144 24.54 -8.01 -13.80
N HIS A 145 23.70 -6.99 -13.99
CA HIS A 145 23.01 -6.62 -15.25
C HIS A 145 22.20 -7.71 -15.99
N HIS A 146 21.93 -8.86 -15.38
CA HIS A 146 21.12 -9.89 -16.01
C HIS A 146 19.64 -9.49 -16.03
N SER A 147 18.93 -9.94 -17.08
CA SER A 147 17.49 -9.84 -17.31
C SER A 147 16.62 -10.50 -16.25
N PHE A 148 17.23 -11.07 -15.21
CA PHE A 148 16.56 -11.79 -14.15
C PHE A 148 16.34 -10.83 -12.98
N ASP A 149 15.09 -10.46 -12.75
CA ASP A 149 14.66 -9.69 -11.59
C ASP A 149 14.16 -10.69 -10.52
N PRO A 150 14.96 -11.00 -9.49
CA PRO A 150 14.59 -11.99 -8.46
C PRO A 150 13.32 -11.61 -7.71
N LEU A 151 13.02 -10.31 -7.61
CA LEU A 151 11.86 -9.82 -6.91
C LEU A 151 10.62 -9.91 -7.78
N LYS A 152 10.73 -9.58 -9.07
CA LYS A 152 9.65 -9.86 -10.02
C LYS A 152 9.31 -11.34 -9.98
N LEU A 153 10.30 -12.23 -9.99
CA LEU A 153 10.07 -13.68 -9.87
C LEU A 153 9.35 -14.05 -8.57
N PHE A 154 9.80 -13.51 -7.43
CA PHE A 154 9.15 -13.73 -6.13
C PHE A 154 7.71 -13.24 -6.12
N LEU A 155 7.45 -12.03 -6.61
CA LEU A 155 6.12 -11.44 -6.66
C LEU A 155 5.20 -12.18 -7.63
N THR A 156 5.71 -12.73 -8.73
CA THR A 156 4.93 -13.56 -9.66
C THR A 156 4.83 -15.03 -9.21
N SER A 157 5.44 -15.39 -8.08
CA SER A 157 5.40 -16.76 -7.58
C SER A 157 3.98 -17.13 -7.16
N PRO A 158 3.49 -18.34 -7.46
CA PRO A 158 2.19 -18.81 -6.96
C PRO A 158 2.15 -18.89 -5.43
N PHE A 159 3.31 -19.09 -4.78
CA PHE A 159 3.41 -19.13 -3.32
C PHE A 159 3.34 -17.77 -2.64
N PHE A 160 3.38 -16.68 -3.42
CA PHE A 160 3.36 -15.33 -2.87
C PHE A 160 2.05 -15.00 -2.15
N ASP A 161 0.93 -15.50 -2.68
CA ASP A 161 -0.38 -15.23 -2.11
C ASP A 161 -0.56 -15.97 -0.78
N ASP A 162 -0.15 -17.24 -0.73
CA ASP A 162 -0.09 -18.04 0.50
C ASP A 162 0.83 -17.41 1.56
N TYR A 163 1.98 -16.90 1.10
CA TYR A 163 2.91 -16.17 1.96
C TYR A 163 2.26 -14.92 2.56
N LEU A 164 1.67 -14.05 1.74
CA LEU A 164 1.02 -12.83 2.20
C LEU A 164 -0.14 -13.14 3.14
N LEU A 165 -0.97 -14.13 2.81
CA LEU A 165 -2.07 -14.55 3.67
C LEU A 165 -1.55 -15.05 5.03
N THR A 166 -0.49 -15.86 5.03
CA THR A 166 0.13 -16.35 6.26
C THR A 166 0.67 -15.20 7.12
N GLN A 167 1.34 -14.21 6.52
CA GLN A 167 1.87 -13.06 7.25
C GLN A 167 0.75 -12.16 7.77
N TYR A 168 -0.30 -11.95 6.97
CA TYR A 168 -1.48 -11.21 7.39
C TYR A 168 -2.13 -11.85 8.63
N MET A 169 -2.34 -13.17 8.61
CA MET A 169 -2.94 -13.88 9.74
C MET A 169 -2.07 -13.78 11.01
N LYS A 170 -0.74 -13.86 10.88
CA LYS A 170 0.18 -13.64 11.99
C LYS A 170 0.03 -12.23 12.59
N LEU A 171 -0.08 -11.20 11.75
CA LEU A 171 -0.25 -9.82 12.24
C LEU A 171 -1.63 -9.59 12.84
N ALA A 172 -2.70 -10.15 12.25
CA ALA A 172 -4.05 -10.03 12.77
C ALA A 172 -4.18 -10.65 14.17
N GLN A 173 -3.41 -11.69 14.49
CA GLN A 173 -3.34 -12.25 15.84
C GLN A 173 -2.79 -11.27 16.89
N GLN A 174 -2.01 -10.27 16.46
CA GLN A 174 -1.39 -9.25 17.31
C GLN A 174 -2.26 -8.00 17.47
N TRP A 175 -3.39 -7.89 16.76
CA TRP A 175 -4.26 -6.72 16.87
C TRP A 175 -4.95 -6.66 18.24
N TYR A 176 -5.02 -5.44 18.79
CA TYR A 176 -5.69 -5.16 20.07
C TYR A 176 -7.21 -5.35 19.95
N PHE A 177 -7.81 -4.80 18.89
CA PHE A 177 -9.24 -4.97 18.60
C PHE A 177 -9.44 -6.18 17.68
N LYS A 178 -9.86 -7.30 18.27
CA LYS A 178 -10.24 -8.51 17.55
C LYS A 178 -11.75 -8.49 17.31
N PRO A 179 -12.24 -8.49 16.06
CA PRO A 179 -13.67 -8.61 15.80
C PRO A 179 -14.21 -9.88 16.46
N ALA A 180 -15.30 -9.78 17.22
CA ALA A 180 -15.86 -10.91 17.98
C ALA A 180 -16.26 -12.12 17.10
N ASN A 181 -16.48 -11.88 15.81
CA ASN A 181 -16.78 -12.89 14.79
C ASN A 181 -15.70 -12.97 13.71
N MET A 182 -14.43 -12.75 14.05
CA MET A 182 -13.31 -12.99 13.15
C MET A 182 -13.09 -14.51 12.97
N HIS A 183 -14.05 -15.20 12.36
CA HIS A 183 -13.84 -16.55 11.86
C HIS A 183 -12.89 -16.42 10.66
N ASN A 184 -11.79 -17.18 10.68
CA ASN A 184 -10.70 -17.12 9.70
C ASN A 184 -11.21 -17.05 8.24
N HIS A 185 -12.29 -17.77 7.92
CA HIS A 185 -12.88 -17.82 6.59
C HIS A 185 -13.47 -16.50 6.06
N LEU A 186 -13.97 -15.60 6.93
CA LEU A 186 -14.57 -14.34 6.48
C LEU A 186 -13.53 -13.32 6.00
N LEU A 187 -12.28 -13.45 6.47
CA LEU A 187 -11.17 -12.62 6.00
C LEU A 187 -10.41 -13.25 4.84
N GLU A 188 -10.37 -14.58 4.76
CA GLU A 188 -9.71 -15.29 3.67
C GLU A 188 -10.33 -14.94 2.32
N GLN A 189 -11.66 -14.95 2.19
CA GLN A 189 -12.35 -14.75 0.91
C GLN A 189 -12.06 -13.37 0.25
N PRO A 190 -12.23 -12.22 0.95
CA PRO A 190 -11.94 -10.91 0.37
C PRO A 190 -10.45 -10.68 0.10
N ILE A 191 -9.57 -11.23 0.95
CA ILE A 191 -8.13 -11.06 0.79
C ILE A 191 -7.63 -11.92 -0.39
N VAL A 192 -8.05 -13.18 -0.49
CA VAL A 192 -7.62 -14.12 -1.55
C VAL A 192 -8.13 -13.67 -2.92
N SER A 193 -9.41 -13.30 -3.03
CA SER A 193 -9.98 -12.76 -4.28
C SER A 193 -9.25 -11.51 -4.78
N ARG A 194 -8.68 -10.77 -3.84
CA ARG A 194 -7.91 -9.58 -4.16
C ARG A 194 -6.45 -9.87 -4.48
N LEU A 195 -5.83 -10.81 -3.77
CA LEU A 195 -4.48 -11.29 -4.05
C LEU A 195 -4.37 -11.89 -5.45
N SER A 196 -5.39 -12.64 -5.87
CA SER A 196 -5.44 -13.26 -7.20
C SER A 196 -5.62 -12.26 -8.33
N SER A 197 -6.20 -11.08 -8.06
CA SER A 197 -6.39 -10.01 -9.04
C SER A 197 -5.27 -8.96 -9.03
N PHE A 198 -4.24 -9.12 -8.20
CA PHE A 198 -3.19 -8.14 -8.07
C PHE A 198 -2.21 -8.12 -9.24
N THR A 199 -1.96 -6.89 -9.69
CA THR A 199 -0.84 -6.59 -10.59
C THR A 199 0.49 -6.80 -9.84
N SER A 200 1.60 -6.90 -10.58
CA SER A 200 2.93 -6.98 -9.97
C SER A 200 3.22 -5.81 -9.02
N VAL A 201 2.62 -4.64 -9.24
CA VAL A 201 2.81 -3.46 -8.38
C VAL A 201 1.94 -3.56 -7.13
N SER A 202 0.70 -4.01 -7.23
CA SER A 202 -0.19 -4.19 -6.07
C SER A 202 0.36 -5.27 -5.11
N ARG A 203 0.98 -6.32 -5.65
CA ARG A 203 1.73 -7.33 -4.86
C ARG A 203 2.91 -6.69 -4.12
N TRP A 204 3.64 -5.81 -4.79
CA TRP A 204 4.73 -5.02 -4.21
C TRP A 204 4.26 -4.13 -3.06
N VAL A 205 3.17 -3.38 -3.28
CA VAL A 205 2.54 -2.53 -2.26
C VAL A 205 2.17 -3.38 -1.06
N SER A 206 1.47 -4.50 -1.26
CA SER A 206 1.04 -5.39 -0.18
C SER A 206 2.20 -5.94 0.64
N LEU A 207 3.32 -6.30 0.00
CA LEU A 207 4.50 -6.79 0.70
C LEU A 207 5.14 -5.69 1.57
N ILE A 208 5.22 -4.45 1.08
CA ILE A 208 5.70 -3.32 1.89
C ILE A 208 4.73 -3.02 3.03
N SER A 209 3.42 -2.97 2.76
CA SER A 209 2.40 -2.76 3.80
C SER A 209 2.59 -3.75 4.94
N MET A 210 2.84 -5.03 4.59
CA MET A 210 3.07 -6.09 5.56
C MET A 210 4.32 -5.84 6.41
N GLY A 211 5.44 -5.49 5.76
CA GLY A 211 6.69 -5.16 6.47
C GLY A 211 6.55 -3.93 7.37
N MET A 212 5.83 -2.91 6.92
CA MET A 212 5.54 -1.71 7.70
C MET A 212 4.67 -2.03 8.92
N CYS A 213 3.58 -2.79 8.74
CA CYS A 213 2.73 -3.22 9.84
C CYS A 213 3.51 -4.06 10.86
N GLU A 214 4.38 -4.97 10.40
CA GLU A 214 5.23 -5.75 11.29
C GLU A 214 6.21 -4.87 12.08
N ALA A 215 6.90 -3.93 11.41
CA ALA A 215 7.79 -2.98 12.07
C ALA A 215 7.05 -2.13 13.10
N PHE A 216 5.87 -1.62 12.74
CA PHE A 216 5.02 -0.80 13.60
C PHE A 216 4.58 -1.57 14.85
N ILE A 217 4.07 -2.80 14.70
CA ILE A 217 3.63 -3.62 15.85
C ILE A 217 4.81 -3.96 16.76
N ARG A 218 6.01 -4.14 16.20
CA ARG A 218 7.24 -4.36 16.99
C ARG A 218 7.82 -3.09 17.60
N GLY A 219 7.33 -1.91 17.23
CA GLY A 219 7.91 -0.62 17.60
C GLY A 219 9.29 -0.38 16.98
N ASP A 220 9.64 -1.10 15.90
CA ASP A 220 10.92 -0.93 15.21
C ASP A 220 10.86 0.22 14.21
N THR A 221 11.27 1.41 14.68
CA THR A 221 11.34 2.62 13.86
C THR A 221 12.62 2.71 13.03
N SER A 222 13.58 1.80 13.19
CA SER A 222 14.86 1.84 12.46
C SER A 222 14.69 1.70 10.94
N GLN A 223 13.57 1.09 10.52
CA GLN A 223 13.24 0.88 9.11
C GLN A 223 12.40 2.02 8.51
N ASN A 224 12.05 3.08 9.27
CA ASN A 224 11.17 4.14 8.77
C ASN A 224 11.76 4.89 7.56
N GLU A 225 13.06 5.17 7.57
CA GLU A 225 13.74 5.80 6.42
C GLU A 225 13.65 4.92 5.16
N LEU A 226 13.89 3.62 5.34
CA LEU A 226 13.82 2.61 4.29
C LEU A 226 12.40 2.54 3.69
N HIS A 227 11.40 2.42 4.56
CA HIS A 227 10.00 2.40 4.14
C HIS A 227 9.62 3.68 3.41
N ASN A 228 9.99 4.86 3.91
CA ASN A 228 9.67 6.13 3.25
C ASN A 228 10.26 6.23 1.83
N LEU A 229 11.51 5.77 1.66
CA LEU A 229 12.16 5.73 0.34
C LEU A 229 11.40 4.81 -0.64
N TRP A 230 11.02 3.61 -0.21
CA TRP A 230 10.26 2.67 -1.04
C TRP A 230 8.89 3.23 -1.42
N MET A 231 8.19 3.83 -0.46
CA MET A 231 6.87 4.43 -0.66
C MET A 231 6.92 5.62 -1.62
N GLN A 232 7.95 6.47 -1.50
CA GLN A 232 8.17 7.56 -2.44
C GLN A 232 8.46 7.03 -3.85
N HIS A 233 9.29 6.00 -3.97
CA HIS A 233 9.61 5.39 -5.25
C HIS A 233 8.36 4.81 -5.95
N ILE A 234 7.59 3.99 -5.22
CA ILE A 234 6.38 3.36 -5.75
C ILE A 234 5.32 4.41 -6.07
N GLY A 235 5.10 5.38 -5.19
CA GLY A 235 4.17 6.48 -5.44
C GLY A 235 4.54 7.26 -6.69
N ASN A 236 5.84 7.53 -6.93
CA ASN A 236 6.30 8.18 -8.16
C ASN A 236 6.16 7.28 -9.39
N SER A 237 6.34 5.96 -9.28
CA SER A 237 6.08 5.04 -10.39
C SER A 237 4.61 5.01 -10.77
N LEU A 238 3.72 4.84 -9.79
CA LEU A 238 2.28 4.85 -9.98
C LEU A 238 1.80 6.17 -10.60
N LYS A 239 2.31 7.32 -10.13
CA LYS A 239 1.99 8.63 -10.72
C LYS A 239 2.44 8.74 -12.18
N ARG A 240 3.61 8.21 -12.54
CA ARG A 240 4.06 8.19 -13.94
C ARG A 240 3.19 7.28 -14.78
N GLU A 241 2.87 6.09 -14.30
CA GLU A 241 2.01 5.13 -15.02
C GLU A 241 0.61 5.72 -15.27
N LEU A 242 0.01 6.34 -14.26
CA LEU A 242 -1.27 7.05 -14.37
C LEU A 242 -1.24 8.25 -15.33
N SER A 243 -0.06 8.82 -15.60
CA SER A 243 0.08 9.93 -16.54
C SER A 243 0.05 9.48 -18.02
N TYR A 244 0.34 8.20 -18.31
CA TYR A 244 0.34 7.68 -19.67
C TYR A 244 -1.05 7.23 -20.14
N ASP A 245 -1.86 6.65 -19.25
CA ASP A 245 -3.22 6.21 -19.56
C ASP A 245 -4.16 6.42 -18.36
N PRO A 246 -4.91 7.53 -18.33
CA PRO A 246 -5.80 7.83 -17.22
C PRO A 246 -7.14 7.08 -17.28
N THR A 247 -7.47 6.42 -18.40
CA THR A 247 -8.84 5.95 -18.66
C THR A 247 -9.02 4.44 -18.61
N SER A 248 -7.96 3.65 -18.68
CA SER A 248 -8.11 2.19 -18.60
C SER A 248 -8.63 1.72 -17.24
N HIS A 249 -9.27 0.55 -17.24
CA HIS A 249 -9.62 -0.19 -16.02
C HIS A 249 -8.37 -0.39 -15.12
N GLU A 250 -7.20 -0.60 -15.73
CA GLU A 250 -5.93 -0.70 -15.02
C GLU A 250 -5.57 0.59 -14.28
N ALA A 251 -5.88 1.77 -14.86
CA ALA A 251 -5.68 3.06 -14.19
C ALA A 251 -6.49 3.15 -12.88
N GLN A 252 -7.66 2.53 -12.79
CA GLN A 252 -8.44 2.49 -11.55
C GLN A 252 -7.74 1.68 -10.46
N ASN A 253 -7.16 0.53 -10.81
CA ASN A 253 -6.34 -0.26 -9.89
C ASN A 253 -5.09 0.53 -9.46
N ARG A 254 -4.44 1.26 -10.37
CA ARG A 254 -3.28 2.10 -10.03
C ARG A 254 -3.63 3.29 -9.14
N ARG A 255 -4.83 3.86 -9.28
CA ARG A 255 -5.35 4.87 -8.34
C ARG A 255 -5.57 4.27 -6.95
N ARG A 256 -6.16 3.07 -6.85
CA ARG A 256 -6.31 2.35 -5.58
C ARG A 256 -4.96 2.13 -4.92
N ASP A 257 -3.97 1.62 -5.66
CA ASP A 257 -2.61 1.42 -5.15
C ASP A 257 -1.96 2.74 -4.73
N LEU A 258 -2.16 3.83 -5.48
CA LEU A 258 -1.63 5.15 -5.13
C LEU A 258 -2.22 5.69 -3.82
N ILE A 259 -3.54 5.51 -3.63
CA ILE A 259 -4.23 5.87 -2.39
C ILE A 259 -3.66 5.02 -1.24
N HIS A 260 -3.61 3.70 -1.40
CA HIS A 260 -3.09 2.78 -0.40
C HIS A 260 -1.66 3.15 0.01
N VAL A 261 -0.76 3.36 -0.95
CA VAL A 261 0.62 3.77 -0.70
C VAL A 261 0.66 5.12 0.02
N SER A 262 -0.14 6.09 -0.42
CA SER A 262 -0.13 7.41 0.22
C SER A 262 -0.61 7.35 1.67
N ILE A 263 -1.62 6.52 1.99
CA ILE A 263 -2.08 6.39 3.38
C ILE A 263 -1.09 5.60 4.23
N LEU A 264 -0.50 4.52 3.73
CA LEU A 264 0.57 3.83 4.48
C LEU A 264 1.73 4.77 4.80
N ARG A 265 2.03 5.71 3.89
CA ARG A 265 3.06 6.73 4.12
C ARG A 265 2.73 7.63 5.32
N THR A 266 1.46 7.83 5.66
CA THR A 266 1.08 8.62 6.85
C THR A 266 1.42 7.91 8.16
N LEU A 267 1.65 6.59 8.15
CA LEU A 267 2.05 5.83 9.34
C LEU A 267 3.52 6.06 9.76
N ILE A 268 4.35 6.57 8.85
CA ILE A 268 5.80 6.72 9.04
C ILE A 268 6.27 8.18 8.99
N ILE A 269 5.46 9.06 8.42
CA ILE A 269 5.80 10.47 8.24
C ILE A 269 5.50 11.28 9.52
N PRO A 270 6.31 12.31 9.85
CA PRO A 270 5.98 13.24 10.92
C PRO A 270 4.59 13.86 10.74
N ASN A 271 3.84 14.01 11.83
CA ASN A 271 2.46 14.53 11.79
C ASN A 271 2.30 15.86 11.03
N SER A 272 3.35 16.69 10.93
CA SER A 272 3.36 17.95 10.19
C SER A 272 3.04 17.79 8.70
N ASP A 273 3.43 16.67 8.10
CA ASP A 273 3.34 16.48 6.65
C ASP A 273 2.17 15.58 6.26
N LEU A 274 1.45 15.02 7.24
CA LEU A 274 0.34 14.10 7.03
C LEU A 274 -0.75 14.74 6.17
N TYR A 275 -1.17 15.96 6.51
CA TYR A 275 -2.23 16.66 5.77
C TYR A 275 -1.79 16.98 4.33
N GLN A 276 -0.51 17.27 4.11
CA GLN A 276 0.04 17.48 2.77
C GLN A 276 0.00 16.19 1.92
N VAL A 277 0.27 15.03 2.53
CA VAL A 277 0.13 13.73 1.86
C VAL A 277 -1.32 13.48 1.47
N LEU A 278 -2.28 13.70 2.39
CA LEU A 278 -3.71 13.55 2.10
C LEU A 278 -4.17 14.49 0.99
N GLN A 279 -3.79 15.77 1.04
CA GLN A 279 -4.08 16.74 -0.02
C GLN A 279 -3.56 16.27 -1.38
N SER A 280 -2.36 15.71 -1.42
CA SER A 280 -1.76 15.25 -2.67
C SER A 280 -2.46 14.04 -3.29
N VAL A 281 -3.21 13.27 -2.50
CA VAL A 281 -3.90 12.05 -2.96
C VAL A 281 -5.43 12.20 -3.01
N ALA A 282 -5.99 13.26 -2.43
CA ALA A 282 -7.40 13.60 -2.52
C ALA A 282 -7.97 13.60 -3.96
N PRO A 283 -7.26 14.10 -5.00
CA PRO A 283 -7.75 14.01 -6.38
C PRO A 283 -7.90 12.56 -6.86
N ALA A 284 -7.00 11.66 -6.49
CA ALA A 284 -7.09 10.25 -6.85
C ALA A 284 -8.24 9.55 -6.11
N PHE A 285 -8.47 9.91 -4.84
CA PHE A 285 -9.63 9.48 -4.06
C PHE A 285 -10.93 9.89 -4.74
N LEU A 286 -11.08 11.17 -5.10
CA LEU A 286 -12.30 11.68 -5.75
C LEU A 286 -12.54 10.99 -7.10
N GLN A 287 -11.50 10.88 -7.93
CA GLN A 287 -11.62 10.17 -9.21
C GLN A 287 -12.10 8.73 -9.03
N LEU A 288 -11.57 8.03 -8.02
CA LEU A 288 -11.98 6.67 -7.71
C LEU A 288 -13.41 6.63 -7.17
N ALA A 289 -13.79 7.52 -6.26
CA ALA A 289 -15.15 7.59 -5.71
C ALA A 289 -16.20 7.89 -6.80
N PHE A 290 -15.92 8.82 -7.71
CA PHE A 290 -16.84 9.13 -8.82
C PHE A 290 -16.89 8.04 -9.90
N SER A 291 -15.87 7.18 -10.00
CA SER A 291 -15.90 6.02 -10.89
C SER A 291 -16.72 4.83 -10.37
N GLU A 292 -17.13 4.86 -9.10
CA GLU A 292 -17.85 3.76 -8.45
C GLU A 292 -19.34 4.09 -8.32
N PRO A 293 -20.21 3.68 -9.27
CA PRO A 293 -21.62 4.04 -9.25
C PRO A 293 -22.37 3.51 -8.03
N ALA A 294 -21.89 2.41 -7.42
CA ALA A 294 -22.45 1.84 -6.20
C ALA A 294 -22.36 2.80 -5.00
N LEU A 295 -21.43 3.76 -5.02
CA LEU A 295 -21.36 4.80 -3.98
C LEU A 295 -22.52 5.78 -4.05
N TRP A 296 -23.08 6.03 -5.24
CA TRP A 296 -24.01 7.13 -5.51
C TRP A 296 -25.47 6.68 -5.62
N ALA A 297 -25.82 5.56 -4.98
CA ALA A 297 -27.18 5.04 -5.01
C ALA A 297 -28.19 6.02 -4.37
N GLY A 298 -29.32 6.25 -5.05
CA GLY A 298 -30.47 6.94 -4.45
C GLY A 298 -30.56 8.46 -4.65
N GLY A 299 -29.92 9.02 -5.67
CA GLY A 299 -30.04 10.46 -5.98
C GLY A 299 -29.29 11.36 -5.00
N SER A 300 -28.26 10.82 -4.32
CA SER A 300 -27.33 11.59 -3.51
C SER A 300 -26.77 12.77 -4.30
N SER A 301 -26.64 13.91 -3.65
CA SER A 301 -26.00 15.08 -4.26
C SER A 301 -24.54 14.76 -4.58
N PHE A 302 -24.11 15.03 -5.82
CA PHE A 302 -22.70 14.91 -6.21
C PHE A 302 -21.77 15.90 -5.50
N ALA A 303 -22.32 16.83 -4.71
CA ALA A 303 -21.53 17.74 -3.88
C ALA A 303 -20.86 17.03 -2.69
N TYR A 304 -21.40 15.90 -2.22
CA TYR A 304 -20.94 15.24 -1.00
C TYR A 304 -20.70 13.75 -1.22
N VAL A 305 -19.56 13.23 -0.76
CA VAL A 305 -19.25 11.80 -0.86
C VAL A 305 -20.00 11.06 0.27
N PRO A 306 -20.88 10.09 -0.03
CA PRO A 306 -21.65 9.39 1.00
C PRO A 306 -20.75 8.51 1.87
N LEU A 307 -20.43 8.99 3.07
CA LEU A 307 -19.43 8.37 3.95
C LEU A 307 -19.78 6.93 4.29
N MET A 308 -21.05 6.66 4.60
CA MET A 308 -21.50 5.30 4.92
C MET A 308 -21.35 4.35 3.74
N ASN A 309 -21.57 4.82 2.50
CA ASN A 309 -21.40 3.99 1.33
C ASN A 309 -19.91 3.71 1.10
N VAL A 310 -19.03 4.70 1.31
CA VAL A 310 -17.58 4.52 1.25
C VAL A 310 -17.09 3.49 2.26
N LEU A 311 -17.58 3.54 3.50
CA LEU A 311 -17.22 2.58 4.54
C LEU A 311 -17.75 1.16 4.26
N ASN A 312 -18.88 1.04 3.54
CA ASN A 312 -19.54 -0.24 3.24
C ASN A 312 -19.17 -0.84 1.87
N LEU A 313 -18.53 -0.11 0.95
CA LEU A 313 -18.22 -0.57 -0.42
C LEU A 313 -17.27 -1.78 -0.46
N GLY A 314 -16.60 -2.11 0.65
CA GLY A 314 -15.54 -3.13 0.70
C GLY A 314 -14.20 -2.66 0.09
N SER A 315 -14.16 -1.44 -0.45
CA SER A 315 -12.93 -0.78 -0.91
C SER A 315 -12.19 -0.14 0.27
N HIS A 316 -11.33 -0.94 0.91
CA HIS A 316 -10.65 -0.54 2.13
C HIS A 316 -9.77 0.74 1.99
N GLU A 317 -9.30 1.09 0.79
CA GLU A 317 -8.50 2.29 0.54
C GLU A 317 -9.33 3.55 0.66
N LEU A 318 -10.54 3.53 0.10
CA LEU A 318 -11.48 4.65 0.17
C LEU A 318 -11.95 4.83 1.61
N ALA A 319 -12.32 3.72 2.27
CA ALA A 319 -12.72 3.73 3.67
C ALA A 319 -11.59 4.28 4.57
N TYR A 320 -10.36 3.80 4.38
CA TYR A 320 -9.22 4.23 5.18
C TYR A 320 -8.83 5.69 4.91
N PHE A 321 -8.88 6.14 3.65
CA PHE A 321 -8.68 7.56 3.33
C PHE A 321 -9.70 8.43 4.07
N ALA A 322 -10.98 8.09 3.99
CA ALA A 322 -12.05 8.86 4.62
C ALA A 322 -11.92 8.91 6.15
N LEU A 323 -11.57 7.78 6.77
CA LEU A 323 -11.31 7.71 8.20
C LEU A 323 -10.11 8.57 8.61
N VAL A 324 -9.02 8.54 7.85
CA VAL A 324 -7.81 9.33 8.15
C VAL A 324 -8.08 10.82 7.92
N ASP A 325 -8.77 11.22 6.85
CA ASP A 325 -9.16 12.63 6.60
C ASP A 325 -10.05 13.16 7.73
N CYS A 326 -11.11 12.43 8.09
CA CYS A 326 -11.99 12.81 9.20
C CYS A 326 -11.22 12.91 10.53
N SER A 327 -10.34 11.93 10.82
CA SER A 327 -9.55 11.92 12.06
C SER A 327 -8.59 13.10 12.12
N CYS A 328 -7.97 13.47 11.00
CA CYS A 328 -7.03 14.59 10.94
C CYS A 328 -7.75 15.93 11.04
N ALA A 329 -8.90 16.09 10.37
CA ALA A 329 -9.75 17.26 10.52
C ALA A 329 -10.14 17.48 11.99
N MET A 330 -10.58 16.41 12.69
CA MET A 330 -10.91 16.47 14.12
C MET A 330 -9.69 16.76 15.01
N ALA A 331 -8.57 16.07 14.80
CA ALA A 331 -7.39 16.19 15.65
C ALA A 331 -6.67 17.54 15.50
N LEU A 332 -6.70 18.12 14.30
CA LEU A 332 -5.98 19.36 13.97
C LEU A 332 -6.89 20.60 13.97
N GLY A 333 -8.22 20.44 14.12
CA GLY A 333 -9.17 21.54 14.01
C GLY A 333 -9.21 22.16 12.60
N LEU A 334 -8.96 21.34 11.58
CA LEU A 334 -8.96 21.74 10.18
C LEU A 334 -10.24 21.27 9.48
N PRO A 335 -10.66 21.93 8.38
CA PRO A 335 -11.71 21.37 7.54
C PRO A 335 -11.27 20.04 6.93
N GLN A 336 -12.24 19.13 6.74
CA GLN A 336 -12.05 17.90 5.97
C GLN A 336 -11.62 18.26 4.54
N LEU A 337 -10.76 17.44 3.94
CA LEU A 337 -10.35 17.64 2.56
C LEU A 337 -11.47 17.31 1.58
N ILE A 338 -12.27 16.31 1.93
CA ILE A 338 -13.44 15.89 1.16
C ILE A 338 -14.69 16.20 1.98
N GLU A 339 -15.68 16.79 1.33
CA GLU A 339 -16.98 16.99 1.95
C GLU A 339 -17.75 15.67 1.95
N TYR A 340 -17.96 15.12 3.15
CA TYR A 340 -18.67 13.85 3.33
C TYR A 340 -20.14 14.09 3.68
N ASP A 341 -21.04 13.32 3.07
CA ASP A 341 -22.43 13.25 3.53
C ASP A 341 -22.51 12.35 4.76
N THR A 342 -22.64 12.98 5.92
CA THR A 342 -22.78 12.31 7.22
C THR A 342 -24.24 12.19 7.68
N THR A 343 -25.23 12.60 6.87
CA THR A 343 -26.65 12.60 7.27
C THR A 343 -27.11 11.22 7.71
N ILE A 344 -26.68 10.15 7.04
CA ILE A 344 -27.02 8.77 7.37
C ILE A 344 -26.46 8.36 8.75
N LEU A 345 -25.30 8.89 9.14
CA LEU A 345 -24.70 8.58 10.45
C LEU A 345 -25.54 9.16 11.58
N TYR A 346 -26.08 10.38 11.40
CA TYR A 346 -27.00 10.98 12.36
C TYR A 346 -28.25 10.13 12.55
N TRP A 347 -28.83 9.56 11.49
CA TRP A 347 -29.97 8.65 11.60
C TRP A 347 -29.64 7.38 12.38
N LEU A 348 -28.46 6.77 12.14
CA LEU A 348 -28.03 5.57 12.86
C LEU A 348 -27.73 5.86 14.33
N ILE A 349 -27.05 6.97 14.63
CA ILE A 349 -26.77 7.38 16.01
C ILE A 349 -28.09 7.72 16.72
N SER A 350 -29.01 8.45 16.08
CA SER A 350 -30.33 8.73 16.64
C SER A 350 -31.15 7.46 16.84
N MET A 351 -31.13 6.50 15.91
CA MET A 351 -31.77 5.19 16.06
C MET A 351 -31.16 4.39 17.21
N LEU A 352 -29.84 4.36 17.34
CA LEU A 352 -29.15 3.68 18.44
C LEU A 352 -29.47 4.34 19.79
N VAL A 353 -29.51 5.67 19.86
CA VAL A 353 -29.93 6.40 21.06
C VAL A 353 -31.40 6.09 21.41
N VAL A 354 -32.30 6.04 20.43
CA VAL A 354 -33.72 5.68 20.64
C VAL A 354 -33.88 4.20 21.06
N ILE A 355 -33.08 3.29 20.52
CA ILE A 355 -33.08 1.87 20.91
C ILE A 355 -32.50 1.69 22.30
N SER A 356 -31.43 2.42 22.65
CA SER A 356 -30.85 2.45 24.00
C SER A 356 -31.75 3.15 25.03
N HIS A 357 -32.66 4.01 24.59
CA HIS A 357 -33.69 4.64 25.42
C HIS A 357 -35.04 3.94 25.38
N ARG A 358 -35.17 2.78 24.73
CA ARG A 358 -36.38 1.97 24.89
C ARG A 358 -36.38 1.50 26.35
N PRO A 359 -37.27 2.02 27.22
CA PRO A 359 -37.29 1.61 28.62
C PRO A 359 -37.46 0.11 28.62
N ARG A 360 -36.51 -0.58 29.25
CA ARG A 360 -36.62 -2.00 29.52
C ARG A 360 -37.95 -2.15 30.22
N ALA A 361 -38.95 -2.68 29.51
CA ALA A 361 -40.23 -2.99 30.10
C ALA A 361 -39.94 -4.05 31.15
N THR A 362 -39.70 -3.59 32.37
CA THR A 362 -39.77 -4.41 33.56
C THR A 362 -41.19 -4.90 33.56
N GLY A 363 -41.37 -6.14 33.11
CA GLY A 363 -42.50 -6.95 33.52
C GLY A 363 -42.39 -7.15 35.02
N GLU A 364 -42.65 -6.10 35.79
CA GLU A 364 -43.08 -6.22 37.17
C GLU A 364 -44.49 -6.78 37.10
N VAL A 365 -44.55 -8.10 37.23
CA VAL A 365 -45.72 -8.77 37.74
C VAL A 365 -46.00 -8.14 39.10
N LEU A 366 -47.12 -7.41 39.15
CA LEU A 366 -47.73 -6.89 40.36
C LEU A 366 -47.65 -7.94 41.47
N SER A 367 -46.93 -7.64 42.54
CA SER A 367 -47.15 -8.28 43.82
C SER A 367 -47.01 -7.21 44.89
N ASP A 368 -48.07 -7.12 45.67
CA ASP A 368 -48.47 -6.02 46.52
C ASP A 368 -47.39 -5.51 47.47
N GLY A 369 -47.40 -4.19 47.67
CA GLY A 369 -47.17 -3.64 49.00
C GLY A 369 -46.03 -2.63 49.14
N CYS A 370 -46.44 -1.44 49.56
CA CYS A 370 -45.66 -0.43 50.29
C CYS A 370 -44.92 0.62 49.44
N TRP A 371 -45.60 1.75 49.24
CA TRP A 371 -45.03 3.03 48.84
C TRP A 371 -44.30 3.68 50.02
N ILE A 372 -43.01 3.99 49.86
CA ILE A 372 -42.33 5.05 50.61
C ILE A 372 -41.51 5.86 49.60
N GLY A 373 -41.72 7.18 49.63
CA GLY A 373 -41.38 8.11 48.56
C GLY A 373 -39.90 8.43 48.37
N GLY A 374 -39.62 9.03 47.21
CA GLY A 374 -38.34 9.63 46.81
C GLY A 374 -38.56 10.71 45.74
N PRO A 375 -37.62 11.65 45.59
CA PRO A 375 -37.92 13.07 45.36
C PRO A 375 -38.06 13.50 43.89
N ASP A 376 -38.74 14.62 43.71
CA ASP A 376 -38.98 15.37 42.46
C ASP A 376 -37.70 15.62 41.65
N LEU A 377 -37.69 15.09 40.43
CA LEU A 377 -36.74 15.41 39.36
C LEU A 377 -37.46 16.30 38.32
N GLU A 378 -37.71 17.55 38.71
CA GLU A 378 -38.24 18.58 37.82
C GLU A 378 -37.24 19.74 37.70
N ASN A 379 -36.14 19.53 36.96
CA ASN A 379 -35.38 20.57 36.26
C ASN A 379 -34.14 19.99 35.55
N ILE A 380 -34.29 19.59 34.28
CA ILE A 380 -33.16 19.60 33.34
C ILE A 380 -33.63 20.35 32.09
N ARG A 381 -33.43 21.67 32.13
CA ARG A 381 -33.63 22.60 31.03
C ARG A 381 -32.34 22.59 30.20
N LEU A 382 -32.34 21.93 29.05
CA LEU A 382 -31.24 21.98 28.08
C LEU A 382 -31.15 23.39 27.48
N GLN A 383 -30.14 24.17 27.90
CA GLN A 383 -29.73 25.39 27.21
C GLN A 383 -28.92 25.02 25.96
N ASN A 384 -29.56 25.12 24.80
CA ASN A 384 -28.90 25.19 23.50
C ASN A 384 -28.18 26.55 23.38
N HIS A 385 -26.86 26.57 23.59
CA HIS A 385 -26.04 27.67 23.12
C HIS A 385 -25.58 27.40 21.69
N GLY A 386 -26.06 28.24 20.77
CA GLY A 386 -25.69 28.23 19.37
C GLY A 386 -24.23 28.63 19.17
N TRP A 387 -23.55 27.86 18.34
CA TRP A 387 -22.35 28.29 17.64
C TRP A 387 -22.79 28.82 16.28
N ARG A 388 -22.48 30.09 16.01
CA ARG A 388 -22.54 30.73 14.69
C ARG A 388 -21.14 30.80 14.12
#